data_AF-A0A358XKK6-F1
#
_entry.id   AF-A0A358XKK6-F1
#
_cell.length_a   1.000
_cell.length_b   1.000
_cell.length_c   1.000
_cell.angle_alpha   90.00
_cell.angle_beta   90.00
_cell.angle_gamma   90.00
#
_symmetry.space_group_name_H-M   'P 1'
#
loop_
_entity.id
_entity.type
_entity.pdbx_description
1 polymer ?
#
loop_
_entity_poly.entity_id
_entity_poly.type
_entity_poly.pdbx_seq_one_letter_code
_entity_poly.pdbx_strand_id
1 'polypeptide(L)'
;LSTKTPRRDFLKALGFGLGAVSLAACNRTPVHKAVPYLIKPEEVTPGIPNYYASTFNGQSILVKTREGRPINVEPNPNAIGLNQGLDSTTAASVLDLYDESKLKQAQLKGQDVEWSKLDGEVVKAL
;
A
#
# COMPACT_ATOMS: atom_id res chain seq x y z
N LEU A 1 55.33 20.94 -12.74
CA LEU A 1 54.78 20.92 -11.36
C LEU A 1 54.54 19.48 -10.93
N SER A 2 55.55 18.81 -10.38
CA SER A 2 55.41 17.45 -9.84
C SER A 2 55.58 17.52 -8.33
N THR A 3 54.50 17.83 -7.63
CA THR A 3 54.46 17.80 -6.18
C THR A 3 54.35 16.33 -5.78
N LYS A 4 55.46 15.72 -5.33
CA LYS A 4 55.43 14.37 -4.76
C LYS A 4 54.52 14.39 -3.54
N THR A 5 53.32 13.83 -3.64
CA THR A 5 52.43 13.69 -2.49
C THR A 5 53.17 12.90 -1.41
N PRO A 6 53.45 13.48 -0.23
CA PRO A 6 54.17 12.77 0.81
C PRO A 6 53.32 11.60 1.29
N ARG A 7 53.94 10.41 1.44
CA ARG A 7 53.25 9.16 1.87
C ARG A 7 52.39 9.37 3.13
N ARG A 8 52.82 10.26 4.02
CA ARG A 8 52.11 10.65 5.24
C ARG A 8 50.74 11.29 4.95
N ASP A 9 50.62 12.14 3.94
CA ASP A 9 49.35 12.83 3.66
C ASP A 9 48.39 11.93 2.87
N PHE A 10 48.91 11.00 2.08
CA PHE A 10 48.10 9.90 1.52
C PHE A 10 47.52 9.00 2.62
N LEU A 11 48.37 8.55 3.57
CA LEU A 11 47.92 7.69 4.66
C LEU A 11 46.94 8.40 5.61
N LYS A 12 47.06 9.72 5.79
CA LYS A 12 46.04 10.50 6.51
C LYS A 12 44.71 10.49 5.75
N ALA A 13 44.69 10.86 4.48
CA ALA A 13 43.47 10.89 3.69
C ALA A 13 42.80 9.51 3.60
N LEU A 14 43.58 8.45 3.40
CA LEU A 14 43.09 7.07 3.37
C LEU A 14 42.61 6.60 4.75
N GLY A 15 43.35 6.90 5.83
CA GLY A 15 42.96 6.57 7.20
C GLY A 15 41.70 7.29 7.66
N PHE A 16 41.56 8.59 7.36
CA PHE A 16 40.34 9.36 7.63
C PHE A 16 39.18 8.90 6.76
N GLY A 17 39.41 8.57 5.49
CA GLY A 17 38.39 8.05 4.58
C GLY A 17 37.83 6.69 5.03
N LEU A 18 38.71 5.74 5.38
CA LEU A 18 38.30 4.43 5.90
C LEU A 18 37.62 4.53 7.27
N GLY A 19 38.09 5.42 8.14
CA GLY A 19 37.48 5.67 9.45
C GLY A 19 36.10 6.33 9.35
N ALA A 20 35.91 7.28 8.44
CA ALA A 20 34.61 7.92 8.21
C ALA A 20 33.59 6.93 7.61
N VAL A 21 34.01 6.09 6.67
CA VAL A 21 33.14 5.07 6.04
C VAL A 21 32.75 3.99 7.04
N SER A 22 33.65 3.53 7.92
CA SER A 22 33.31 2.52 8.92
C SER A 22 32.33 3.04 9.97
N LEU A 23 32.45 4.30 10.40
CA LEU A 23 31.49 4.95 11.30
C LEU A 23 30.11 5.16 10.64
N ALA A 24 30.08 5.54 9.36
CA ALA A 24 28.83 5.68 8.60
C ALA A 24 28.18 4.32 8.29
N ALA A 25 28.96 3.26 8.11
CA ALA A 25 28.48 1.89 7.91
C ALA A 25 27.87 1.28 9.20
N CYS A 26 28.21 1.82 10.37
CA CYS A 26 27.52 1.52 11.64
C CYS A 26 26.17 2.24 11.80
N ASN A 27 25.64 2.86 10.73
CA ASN A 27 24.27 3.36 10.74
C ASN A 27 23.32 2.25 11.18
N ARG A 28 22.62 2.53 12.29
CA ARG A 28 21.69 1.60 12.94
C ARG A 28 20.63 1.19 11.93
N THR A 29 20.57 -0.12 11.61
CA THR A 29 19.49 -0.68 10.80
C THR A 29 18.15 -0.19 11.39
N PRO A 30 17.24 0.34 10.56
CA PRO A 30 15.96 0.84 11.05
C PRO A 30 15.26 -0.26 11.84
N VAL A 31 14.75 0.09 13.02
CA VAL A 31 14.05 -0.87 13.88
C VAL A 31 12.72 -1.22 13.22
N HIS A 32 12.60 -2.45 12.72
CA HIS A 32 11.34 -2.97 12.19
C HIS A 32 10.40 -3.29 13.35
N LYS A 33 9.20 -2.69 13.33
CA LYS A 33 8.15 -2.96 14.30
C LYS A 33 7.10 -3.87 13.68
N ALA A 34 6.72 -4.94 14.38
CA ALA A 34 5.59 -5.77 14.04
C ALA A 34 4.44 -5.45 15.01
N VAL A 35 3.30 -4.99 14.48
CA VAL A 35 2.11 -4.67 15.28
C VAL A 35 1.09 -5.80 15.10
N PRO A 36 0.85 -6.64 16.13
CA PRO A 36 -0.16 -7.70 16.04
C PRO A 36 -1.58 -7.17 16.21
N TYR A 37 -2.56 -8.01 15.92
CA TYR A 37 -3.96 -7.73 16.22
C TYR A 37 -4.18 -7.63 17.74
N LEU A 38 -4.96 -6.63 18.17
CA LEU A 38 -5.40 -6.53 19.56
C LEU A 38 -6.42 -7.63 19.88
N ILE A 39 -7.40 -7.81 18.99
CA ILE A 39 -8.38 -8.90 19.01
C ILE A 39 -8.33 -9.51 17.62
N LYS A 40 -7.84 -10.75 17.53
CA LYS A 40 -7.67 -11.45 16.26
C LYS A 40 -9.03 -12.03 15.81
N PRO A 41 -9.53 -11.71 14.60
CA PRO A 41 -10.67 -12.42 14.01
C PRO A 41 -10.31 -13.88 13.72
N GLU A 42 -11.25 -14.81 13.91
CA GLU A 42 -11.00 -16.25 13.73
C GLU A 42 -10.65 -16.60 12.27
N GLU A 43 -11.27 -15.92 11.31
CA GLU A 43 -11.12 -16.19 9.88
C GLU A 43 -9.78 -15.71 9.29
N VAL A 44 -9.05 -14.83 9.98
CA VAL A 44 -7.86 -14.17 9.43
C VAL A 44 -6.61 -14.73 10.10
N THR A 45 -5.83 -15.52 9.35
CA THR A 45 -4.52 -15.98 9.81
C THR A 45 -3.40 -15.21 9.11
N PRO A 46 -2.59 -14.43 9.85
CA PRO A 46 -1.51 -13.64 9.25
C PRO A 46 -0.57 -14.50 8.41
N GLY A 47 -0.30 -14.07 7.18
CA GLY A 47 0.56 -14.77 6.23
C GLY A 47 -0.17 -15.70 5.26
N ILE A 48 -1.43 -16.06 5.52
CA ILE A 48 -2.25 -16.88 4.61
C ILE A 48 -3.28 -15.98 3.93
N PRO A 49 -3.32 -15.90 2.58
CA PRO A 49 -4.32 -15.11 1.89
C PRO A 49 -5.70 -15.77 1.97
N ASN A 50 -6.74 -14.95 2.16
CA ASN A 50 -8.13 -15.36 2.12
C ASN A 50 -8.77 -14.98 0.78
N TYR A 51 -9.70 -15.80 0.32
CA TYR A 51 -10.42 -15.59 -0.93
C TYR A 51 -11.90 -15.33 -0.65
N TYR A 52 -12.39 -14.17 -1.09
CA TYR A 52 -13.79 -13.79 -0.95
C TYR A 52 -14.49 -13.82 -2.31
N ALA A 53 -15.65 -14.46 -2.39
CA ALA A 53 -16.49 -14.41 -3.58
C ALA A 53 -17.26 -13.07 -3.60
N SER A 54 -17.08 -12.29 -4.66
CA SER A 54 -17.74 -11.00 -4.86
C SER A 54 -18.18 -10.84 -6.31
N THR A 55 -18.79 -9.70 -6.62
CA THR A 55 -19.24 -9.36 -7.97
C THR A 55 -18.84 -7.93 -8.33
N PHE A 56 -18.32 -7.74 -9.54
CA PHE A 56 -17.97 -6.42 -10.08
C PHE A 56 -18.63 -6.25 -11.44
N ASN A 57 -19.46 -5.20 -11.61
CA ASN A 57 -20.19 -4.90 -12.84
C ASN A 57 -20.91 -6.13 -13.46
N GLY A 58 -21.50 -6.98 -12.63
CA GLY A 58 -22.22 -8.20 -13.07
C GLY A 58 -21.33 -9.42 -13.36
N GLN A 59 -20.01 -9.33 -13.22
CA GLN A 59 -19.09 -10.45 -13.29
C GLN A 59 -18.85 -11.05 -11.90
N SER A 60 -18.82 -12.38 -11.79
CA SER A 60 -18.46 -13.06 -10.54
C SER A 60 -16.95 -13.19 -10.42
N ILE A 61 -16.40 -12.71 -9.31
CA ILE A 61 -14.96 -12.63 -9.09
C ILE A 61 -14.58 -13.20 -7.72
N LEU A 62 -13.32 -13.63 -7.62
CA LEU A 62 -12.69 -14.06 -6.38
C LEU A 62 -11.65 -13.02 -5.99
N VAL A 63 -11.86 -12.36 -4.85
CA VAL A 63 -10.95 -11.33 -4.35
C VAL A 63 -9.97 -11.96 -3.39
N LYS A 64 -8.69 -11.95 -3.77
CA LYS A 64 -7.59 -12.36 -2.91
C LYS A 64 -7.29 -11.24 -1.94
N THR A 65 -7.34 -11.53 -0.65
CA THR A 65 -7.09 -10.57 0.42
C THR A 65 -5.96 -11.04 1.32
N ARG A 66 -5.23 -10.07 1.87
CA ARG A 66 -4.17 -10.31 2.85
C ARG A 66 -4.47 -9.48 4.10
N GLU A 67 -4.70 -10.14 5.22
CA GLU A 67 -5.07 -9.50 6.51
C GLU A 67 -6.23 -8.47 6.40
N GLY A 68 -7.13 -8.66 5.42
CA GLY A 68 -8.26 -7.75 5.14
C GLY A 68 -8.04 -6.75 4.00
N ARG A 69 -6.84 -6.64 3.44
CA ARG A 69 -6.56 -5.81 2.25
C ARG A 69 -6.73 -6.61 0.96
N PRO A 70 -7.58 -6.20 0.01
CA PRO A 70 -7.60 -6.76 -1.33
C PRO A 70 -6.26 -6.57 -2.04
N ILE A 71 -5.66 -7.62 -2.59
CA ILE A 71 -4.38 -7.53 -3.30
C ILE A 71 -4.50 -7.90 -4.77
N ASN A 72 -5.46 -8.75 -5.12
CA ASN A 72 -5.66 -9.21 -6.48
C ASN A 72 -7.11 -9.66 -6.68
N VAL A 73 -7.58 -9.59 -7.93
CA VAL A 73 -8.88 -10.13 -8.34
C VAL A 73 -8.62 -11.26 -9.33
N GLU A 74 -9.24 -12.40 -9.08
CA GLU A 74 -9.15 -13.60 -9.90
C GLU A 74 -10.56 -13.97 -10.40
N PRO A 75 -10.70 -14.63 -11.56
CA PRO A 75 -12.00 -15.09 -12.02
C PRO A 75 -12.54 -16.18 -11.09
N ASN A 76 -13.85 -16.21 -10.87
CA ASN A 76 -14.47 -17.28 -10.09
C ASN A 76 -14.70 -18.52 -10.98
N PRO A 77 -14.02 -19.67 -10.72
CA PRO A 77 -14.18 -20.88 -11.54
C PRO A 77 -15.58 -21.51 -11.40
N ASN A 78 -16.28 -21.22 -10.30
CA ASN A 78 -17.63 -21.73 -10.05
C ASN A 78 -18.72 -20.81 -10.62
N ALA A 79 -18.35 -19.76 -11.36
CA ALA A 79 -19.31 -18.90 -12.03
C ALA A 79 -20.04 -19.64 -13.15
N ILE A 80 -21.37 -19.62 -13.11
CA ILE A 80 -22.24 -20.22 -14.12
C ILE A 80 -22.35 -19.26 -15.31
N GLY A 81 -21.99 -19.72 -16.52
CA GLY A 81 -22.12 -18.96 -17.78
C GLY A 81 -20.80 -18.50 -18.40
N LEU A 82 -20.84 -17.44 -19.22
CA LEU A 82 -19.72 -16.91 -20.01
C LEU A 82 -18.67 -16.13 -19.18
N ASN A 83 -18.93 -15.88 -17.89
CA ASN A 83 -18.13 -15.01 -17.03
C ASN A 83 -17.07 -15.77 -16.20
N GLN A 84 -16.44 -16.79 -16.80
CA GLN A 84 -15.31 -17.52 -16.18
C GLN A 84 -13.95 -16.83 -16.45
N GLY A 85 -13.95 -15.76 -17.25
CA GLY A 85 -12.77 -14.93 -17.52
C GLY A 85 -12.76 -13.67 -16.66
N LEU A 86 -11.58 -13.03 -16.60
CA LEU A 86 -11.39 -11.74 -15.95
C LEU A 86 -11.23 -10.67 -17.03
N ASP A 87 -12.02 -9.60 -16.96
CA ASP A 87 -11.81 -8.44 -17.83
C ASP A 87 -10.64 -7.59 -17.33
N SER A 88 -9.99 -6.89 -18.25
CA SER A 88 -8.92 -5.93 -17.98
C SER A 88 -9.33 -4.84 -17.00
N THR A 89 -10.56 -4.32 -17.12
CA THR A 89 -11.07 -3.29 -16.21
C THR A 89 -11.29 -3.84 -14.81
N THR A 90 -11.82 -5.07 -14.73
CA THR A 90 -12.02 -5.78 -13.47
C THR A 90 -10.70 -6.09 -12.77
N ALA A 91 -9.65 -6.47 -13.51
CA ALA A 91 -8.31 -6.64 -12.95
C ALA A 91 -7.71 -5.32 -12.44
N ALA A 92 -7.94 -4.22 -13.16
CA ALA A 92 -7.45 -2.88 -12.81
C ALA A 92 -8.20 -2.23 -11.64
N SER A 93 -9.39 -2.73 -11.28
CA SER A 93 -10.21 -2.20 -10.17
C SER A 93 -9.47 -2.13 -8.83
N VAL A 94 -8.49 -3.02 -8.61
CA VAL A 94 -7.64 -2.98 -7.41
C VAL A 94 -6.82 -1.70 -7.34
N LEU A 95 -6.31 -1.21 -8.48
CA LEU A 95 -5.55 0.05 -8.54
C LEU A 95 -6.46 1.24 -8.25
N ASP A 96 -7.69 1.21 -8.79
CA ASP A 96 -8.69 2.23 -8.49
C ASP A 96 -8.99 2.28 -6.98
N LEU A 97 -9.14 1.14 -6.31
CA LEU A 97 -9.36 1.09 -4.86
C LEU A 97 -8.23 1.77 -4.05
N TYR A 98 -6.99 1.67 -4.51
CA TYR A 98 -5.82 2.24 -3.83
C TYR A 98 -5.38 3.59 -4.39
N ASP A 99 -6.21 4.25 -5.21
CA ASP A 99 -5.91 5.58 -5.73
C ASP A 99 -6.05 6.66 -4.65
N GLU A 100 -4.93 7.33 -4.33
CA GLU A 100 -4.87 8.40 -3.33
C GLU A 100 -5.56 9.70 -3.78
N SER A 101 -5.81 9.87 -5.08
CA SER A 101 -6.43 11.07 -5.66
C SER A 101 -7.94 11.12 -5.47
N LYS A 102 -8.57 10.02 -5.03
CA LYS A 102 -10.01 9.98 -4.74
C LYS A 102 -10.39 10.95 -3.63
N LEU A 103 -11.62 11.44 -3.70
CA LEU A 103 -12.21 12.30 -2.67
C LEU A 103 -12.26 11.53 -1.34
N LYS A 104 -11.51 12.03 -0.36
CA LYS A 104 -11.42 11.43 0.98
C LYS A 104 -12.57 11.85 1.89
N GLN A 105 -13.19 12.99 1.59
CA GLN A 105 -14.24 13.59 2.40
C GLN A 105 -15.34 14.18 1.52
N ALA A 106 -16.55 14.25 2.07
CA ALA A 106 -17.68 14.88 1.41
C ALA A 106 -17.40 16.37 1.18
N GLN A 107 -17.84 16.91 0.04
CA GLN A 107 -17.68 18.32 -0.30
C GLN A 107 -19.01 19.00 -0.58
N LEU A 108 -19.17 20.22 -0.09
CA LEU A 108 -20.31 21.08 -0.36
C LEU A 108 -19.79 22.43 -0.84
N LYS A 109 -20.18 22.82 -2.07
CA LYS A 109 -19.71 24.05 -2.73
C LYS A 109 -18.17 24.18 -2.76
N GLY A 110 -17.46 23.06 -2.91
CA GLY A 110 -15.99 23.02 -2.97
C GLY A 110 -15.28 23.14 -1.62
N GLN A 111 -16.00 23.06 -0.50
CA GLN A 111 -15.42 22.98 0.84
C GLN A 111 -15.66 21.60 1.44
N ASP A 112 -14.65 21.09 2.15
CA ASP A 112 -14.75 19.82 2.87
C ASP A 112 -15.73 19.95 4.04
N VAL A 113 -16.66 19.00 4.15
CA VAL A 113 -17.68 18.94 5.20
C VAL A 113 -17.76 17.54 5.79
N GLU A 114 -18.26 17.46 7.02
CA GLU A 114 -18.64 16.18 7.61
C GLU A 114 -19.89 15.63 6.94
N TRP A 115 -19.95 14.30 6.82
CA TRP A 115 -21.11 13.58 6.25
C TRP A 115 -22.42 13.96 6.92
N SER A 116 -22.44 14.15 8.24
CA SER A 116 -23.61 14.58 9.00
C SER A 116 -24.21 15.92 8.54
N LYS A 117 -23.36 16.87 8.15
CA LYS A 117 -23.77 18.19 7.66
C LYS A 117 -24.30 18.10 6.24
N LEU A 118 -23.66 17.28 5.39
CA LEU A 118 -24.14 17.01 4.04
C LEU A 118 -25.54 16.38 4.08
N ASP A 119 -25.73 15.35 4.91
CA ASP A 119 -27.01 14.66 5.08
C ASP A 119 -28.11 15.62 5.53
N GLY A 120 -27.82 16.50 6.49
CA GLY A 120 -28.77 17.52 6.94
C GLY A 120 -29.19 18.51 5.86
N GLU A 121 -28.31 18.86 4.92
CA GLU A 121 -28.65 19.72 3.78
C GLU A 121 -29.45 18.96 2.72
N VAL A 122 -29.11 17.70 2.43
CA VAL A 122 -29.87 16.86 1.50
C VAL A 122 -31.30 16.63 1.99
N VAL A 123 -31.47 16.33 3.28
CA VAL A 123 -32.80 16.10 3.88
C VAL A 123 -33.68 17.36 3.86
N LYS A 124 -33.10 18.56 4.00
CA LYS A 124 -33.85 19.83 3.86
C LYS A 124 -34.26 20.13 2.42
N ALA A 125 -33.54 19.59 1.44
CA ALA A 125 -33.76 19.84 0.02
C ALA A 125 -34.76 18.88 -0.63
N LEU A 126 -35.06 17.76 0.03
CA LEU A 126 -36.15 16.84 -0.30
C LEU A 126 -37.49 17.36 0.24
#